data_AF-A0A085WC23-F1
#
_entry.id   AF-A0A085WC23-F1
#
_cell.length_a   1.000
_cell.length_b   1.000
_cell.length_c   1.000
_cell.angle_alpha   90.00
_cell.angle_beta   90.00
_cell.angle_gamma   90.00
#
_symmetry.space_group_name_H-M   'P 1'
#
loop_
_entity.id
_entity.type
_entity.pdbx_description
1 polymer ?
#
loop_
_entity_poly.entity_id
_entity_poly.type
_entity_poly.pdbx_seq_one_letter_code
_entity_poly.pdbx_strand_id
1 'polypeptide(L)'
;MYMFKPEDIPANLPQEVKTLLMALKPEPPELIERRQRLIAELTSQAASATGPLQQLLSSVREVFLAMQPEMPFKASLSEDFNRALQRYTQEPNALNPPPPLLTECMNYLHDRVQSMGLSYMLEKTRAASAQPAAPEKRAGE
;
A
#
# COMPACT_ATOMS: atom_id res chain seq x y z
N MET A 1 6.94 -4.06 20.31
CA MET A 1 7.13 -3.06 19.23
C MET A 1 8.55 -3.22 18.72
N TYR A 2 8.73 -3.85 17.56
CA TYR A 2 10.08 -4.07 17.01
C TYR A 2 10.56 -2.74 16.44
N MET A 3 11.50 -2.10 17.15
CA MET A 3 12.23 -0.94 16.63
C MET A 3 13.35 -1.49 15.76
N PHE A 4 13.34 -1.16 14.46
CA PHE A 4 14.48 -1.42 13.59
C PHE A 4 15.64 -0.57 14.10
N LYS A 5 16.72 -1.19 14.57
CA LYS A 5 17.85 -0.47 15.15
C LYS A 5 18.90 -0.20 14.08
N PRO A 6 19.67 0.90 14.19
CA PRO A 6 20.75 1.17 13.25
C PRO A 6 21.76 0.02 13.12
N GLU A 7 21.96 -0.74 14.19
CA GLU A 7 22.80 -1.95 14.22
C GLU A 7 22.27 -3.13 13.40
N ASP A 8 20.98 -3.14 13.03
CA ASP A 8 20.36 -4.20 12.22
C ASP A 8 20.58 -3.99 10.71
N ILE A 9 21.20 -2.88 10.29
CA ILE A 9 21.44 -2.54 8.88
C ILE A 9 22.68 -3.28 8.34
N PRO A 10 22.53 -4.18 7.36
CA PRO A 10 23.68 -4.87 6.76
C PRO A 10 24.67 -3.89 6.12
N ALA A 11 25.95 -4.06 6.42
CA ALA A 11 27.02 -3.19 5.94
C ALA A 11 27.18 -3.18 4.41
N ASN A 12 26.71 -4.22 3.73
CA ASN A 12 26.80 -4.40 2.27
C ASN A 12 25.66 -3.73 1.48
N LEU A 13 24.73 -3.02 2.12
CA LEU A 13 23.66 -2.33 1.40
C LEU A 13 24.16 -1.05 0.69
N PRO A 14 23.59 -0.69 -0.47
CA PRO A 14 23.79 0.61 -1.10
C PRO A 14 23.46 1.77 -0.13
N GLN A 15 24.16 2.89 -0.27
CA GLN A 15 24.04 4.02 0.65
C GLN A 15 22.62 4.61 0.68
N GLU A 16 21.93 4.59 -0.46
CA GLU A 16 20.56 5.03 -0.62
C GLU A 16 19.60 4.18 0.22
N VAL A 17 19.79 2.86 0.20
CA VAL A 17 18.98 1.91 0.98
C VAL A 17 19.23 2.09 2.47
N LYS A 18 20.49 2.27 2.88
CA LYS A 18 20.84 2.56 4.29
C LYS A 18 20.19 3.86 4.77
N THR A 19 20.27 4.92 3.96
CA THR A 19 19.67 6.22 4.26
C THR A 19 18.15 6.10 4.41
N LEU A 20 17.51 5.32 3.54
CA LEU A 20 16.09 5.03 3.64
C LEU A 20 15.75 4.29 4.94
N LEU A 21 16.45 3.19 5.24
CA LEU A 21 16.21 2.39 6.43
C LEU A 21 16.40 3.20 7.73
N MET A 22 17.39 4.10 7.77
CA MET A 22 17.62 4.99 8.90
C MET A 22 16.54 6.08 9.06
N ALA A 23 15.89 6.48 7.96
CA ALA A 23 14.83 7.49 7.98
C ALA A 23 13.45 6.92 8.36
N LEU A 24 13.29 5.59 8.32
CA LEU A 24 12.04 4.91 8.64
C LEU A 24 11.73 5.04 10.14
N LYS A 25 10.59 5.64 10.43
CA LYS A 25 10.03 5.66 11.79
C LYS A 25 9.12 4.45 12.00
N PRO A 26 9.07 3.89 13.23
CA PRO A 26 8.11 2.87 13.55
C PRO A 26 6.68 3.41 13.38
N GLU A 27 5.76 2.51 13.05
CA GLU A 27 4.34 2.85 12.98
C GLU A 27 3.82 3.23 14.37
N PRO A 28 3.13 4.39 14.53
CA PRO A 28 2.52 4.81 15.79
C PRO A 28 1.49 3.79 16.31
N PRO A 29 1.36 3.62 17.64
CA PRO A 29 0.38 2.71 18.24
C PRO A 29 -1.06 2.93 17.75
N GLU A 30 -1.46 4.19 17.58
CA GLU A 30 -2.81 4.56 17.15
C GLU A 30 -3.09 4.07 15.72
N LEU A 31 -2.07 4.06 14.86
CA LEU A 31 -2.18 3.49 13.52
C LEU A 31 -2.22 1.95 13.56
N ILE A 32 -1.46 1.32 14.46
CA ILE A 32 -1.52 -0.14 14.63
C ILE A 32 -2.94 -0.58 15.04
N GLU A 33 -3.55 0.11 16.00
CA GLU A 33 -4.92 -0.14 16.45
C GLU A 33 -5.92 0.08 15.30
N ARG A 34 -5.79 1.20 14.58
CA ARG A 34 -6.65 1.49 13.43
C ARG A 34 -6.52 0.42 12.34
N ARG A 35 -5.31 -0.08 12.06
CA ARG A 35 -5.08 -1.17 11.11
C ARG A 35 -5.81 -2.44 11.53
N GLN A 36 -5.74 -2.82 12.80
CA GLN A 36 -6.42 -4.01 13.32
C GLN A 36 -7.94 -3.87 13.21
N ARG A 37 -8.48 -2.68 13.53
CA ARG A 37 -9.90 -2.37 13.38
C ARG A 37 -10.35 -2.50 11.92
N LEU A 38 -9.60 -1.91 11.00
CA LEU A 38 -9.89 -1.97 9.55
C LEU A 38 -9.81 -3.41 9.02
N ILE A 39 -8.86 -4.23 9.47
CA ILE A 39 -8.80 -5.65 9.10
C ILE A 39 -10.07 -6.38 9.54
N ALA A 40 -10.56 -6.15 10.76
CA ALA A 40 -11.78 -6.77 11.26
C ALA A 40 -13.02 -6.32 10.46
N GLU A 41 -13.14 -5.02 10.19
CA GLU A 41 -14.24 -4.46 9.39
C GLU A 41 -14.23 -4.98 7.94
N LEU A 42 -13.06 -5.01 7.29
CA LEU A 42 -12.90 -5.57 5.94
C LEU A 42 -13.26 -7.06 5.92
N THR A 43 -12.90 -7.81 6.95
CA THR A 43 -13.26 -9.23 7.08
C THR A 43 -14.78 -9.40 7.18
N SER A 44 -15.43 -8.60 8.03
CA SER A 44 -16.88 -8.63 8.20
C SER A 44 -17.62 -8.25 6.93
N GLN A 45 -17.23 -7.15 6.26
CA GLN A 45 -17.89 -6.69 5.04
C GLN A 45 -17.60 -7.59 3.84
N ALA A 46 -16.40 -8.17 3.74
CA ALA A 46 -16.11 -9.15 2.68
C ALA A 46 -16.93 -10.44 2.83
N ALA A 47 -17.31 -10.81 4.06
CA ALA A 47 -18.15 -11.98 4.30
C ALA A 47 -19.62 -11.76 3.87
N SER A 48 -20.12 -10.52 3.94
CA SER A 48 -21.49 -10.16 3.53
C SER A 48 -21.59 -9.67 2.08
N ALA A 49 -20.47 -9.21 1.50
CA ALA A 49 -20.41 -8.82 0.10
C ALA A 49 -20.35 -10.03 -0.84
N THR A 50 -20.74 -9.81 -2.09
CA THR A 50 -20.66 -10.80 -3.17
C THR A 50 -19.99 -10.20 -4.40
N GLY A 51 -19.59 -11.06 -5.34
CA GLY A 51 -19.08 -10.64 -6.64
C GLY A 51 -17.80 -9.80 -6.55
N PRO A 52 -17.60 -8.83 -7.46
CA PRO A 52 -16.37 -8.04 -7.49
C PRO A 52 -16.12 -7.16 -6.26
N LEU A 53 -17.16 -6.73 -5.55
CA LEU A 53 -16.99 -5.99 -4.29
C LEU A 53 -16.32 -6.86 -3.22
N GLN A 54 -16.74 -8.12 -3.10
CA GLN A 54 -16.12 -9.07 -2.18
C GLN A 54 -14.63 -9.28 -2.51
N GLN A 55 -14.30 -9.41 -3.80
CA GLN A 55 -12.92 -9.55 -4.25
C GLN A 55 -12.09 -8.31 -3.88
N LEU A 56 -12.61 -7.11 -4.12
CA LEU A 56 -11.94 -5.85 -3.76
C LEU A 56 -11.71 -5.74 -2.25
N LEU A 57 -12.73 -5.97 -1.42
CA LEU A 57 -12.60 -5.92 0.04
C LEU A 57 -11.59 -6.96 0.55
N SER A 58 -11.57 -8.15 -0.03
CA SER A 58 -10.62 -9.20 0.32
C SER A 58 -9.19 -8.83 -0.08
N SER A 59 -8.99 -8.27 -1.28
CA SER A 59 -7.67 -7.79 -1.73
C SER A 59 -7.14 -6.67 -0.84
N VAL A 60 -8.00 -5.71 -0.44
CA VAL A 60 -7.61 -4.66 0.51
C VAL A 60 -7.25 -5.25 1.87
N ARG A 61 -8.01 -6.24 2.37
CA ARG A 61 -7.66 -6.95 3.61
C ARG A 61 -6.29 -7.60 3.52
N GLU A 62 -5.96 -8.27 2.42
CA GLU A 62 -4.64 -8.91 2.25
C GLU A 62 -3.49 -7.89 2.26
N VAL A 63 -3.69 -6.70 1.68
CA VAL A 63 -2.72 -5.60 1.79
C VAL A 63 -2.50 -5.22 3.25
N PHE A 64 -3.58 -5.10 4.04
CA PHE A 64 -3.50 -4.76 5.45
C PHE A 64 -2.88 -5.84 6.33
N LEU A 65 -3.12 -7.11 6.01
CA LEU A 65 -2.44 -8.22 6.65
C LEU A 65 -0.94 -8.20 6.35
N ALA A 66 -0.55 -8.00 5.09
CA ALA A 66 0.85 -7.97 4.66
C ALA A 66 1.66 -6.79 5.23
N MET A 67 0.99 -5.75 5.75
CA MET A 67 1.66 -4.65 6.46
C MET A 67 2.09 -5.01 7.88
N GLN A 68 1.70 -6.18 8.41
CA GLN A 68 2.15 -6.64 9.72
C GLN A 68 3.64 -6.98 9.69
N PRO A 69 4.42 -6.64 10.75
CA PRO A 69 5.87 -6.87 10.77
C PRO A 69 6.28 -8.33 10.56
N GLU A 70 5.43 -9.28 10.96
CA GLU A 70 5.72 -10.71 10.90
C GLU A 70 5.31 -11.35 9.56
N MET A 71 4.64 -10.60 8.70
CA MET A 71 4.12 -11.13 7.45
C MET A 71 5.17 -11.03 6.34
N PRO A 72 5.34 -12.09 5.52
CA PRO A 72 6.27 -12.05 4.41
C PRO A 72 5.81 -11.05 3.36
N PHE A 73 6.78 -10.39 2.71
CA PHE A 73 6.50 -9.55 1.56
C PHE A 73 5.84 -10.36 0.43
N LYS A 74 4.75 -9.84 -0.12
CA LYS A 74 4.02 -10.44 -1.23
C LYS A 74 4.00 -9.47 -2.42
N ALA A 75 4.83 -9.73 -3.43
CA ALA A 75 4.95 -8.86 -4.61
C ALA A 75 3.64 -8.74 -5.42
N SER A 76 2.84 -9.81 -5.47
CA SER A 76 1.61 -9.87 -6.27
C SER A 76 0.48 -8.95 -5.76
N LEU A 77 0.55 -8.48 -4.51
CA LEU A 77 -0.54 -7.74 -3.89
C LEU A 77 -0.97 -6.49 -4.67
N SER A 78 -0.01 -5.81 -5.29
CA SER A 78 -0.30 -4.62 -6.10
C SER A 78 -1.11 -4.97 -7.36
N GLU A 79 -0.72 -6.04 -8.07
CA GLU A 79 -1.43 -6.53 -9.25
C GLU A 79 -2.80 -7.10 -8.90
N ASP A 80 -2.88 -7.86 -7.80
CA ASP A 80 -4.12 -8.47 -7.30
C ASP A 80 -5.14 -7.40 -6.91
N PHE A 81 -4.69 -6.36 -6.19
CA PHE A 81 -5.53 -5.20 -5.85
C PHE A 81 -6.00 -4.45 -7.10
N ASN A 82 -5.08 -4.11 -8.01
CA ASN A 82 -5.44 -3.38 -9.24
C ASN A 82 -6.45 -4.14 -10.10
N ARG A 83 -6.27 -5.46 -10.22
CA ARG A 83 -7.21 -6.33 -10.96
C ARG A 83 -8.58 -6.36 -10.29
N ALA A 84 -8.64 -6.47 -8.97
CA ALA A 84 -9.90 -6.47 -8.21
C ALA A 84 -10.62 -5.11 -8.33
N LEU A 85 -9.87 -4.01 -8.27
CA LEU A 85 -10.40 -2.66 -8.44
C LEU A 85 -10.96 -2.47 -9.85
N GLN A 86 -10.23 -2.86 -10.89
CA GLN A 86 -10.71 -2.78 -12.28
C GLN A 86 -12.03 -3.53 -12.47
N ARG A 87 -12.11 -4.77 -11.97
CA ARG A 87 -13.34 -5.57 -12.01
C ARG A 87 -14.49 -4.88 -11.29
N TYR A 88 -14.24 -4.34 -10.10
CA TYR A 88 -15.25 -3.60 -9.35
C TYR A 88 -15.74 -2.37 -10.11
N THR A 89 -14.84 -1.58 -10.71
CA THR A 89 -15.24 -0.37 -11.47
C THR A 89 -16.01 -0.65 -12.75
N GLN A 90 -15.91 -1.87 -13.28
CA GLN A 90 -16.66 -2.31 -14.46
C GLN A 90 -18.04 -2.89 -14.12
N GLU A 91 -18.35 -3.09 -12.84
CA GLU A 91 -19.67 -3.56 -12.43
C GLU A 91 -20.73 -2.48 -12.64
N PRO A 92 -21.87 -2.81 -13.30
CA PRO A 92 -22.95 -1.85 -13.53
C PRO A 92 -23.51 -1.24 -12.23
N ASN A 93 -23.41 -2.00 -11.13
CA ASN A 93 -23.92 -1.64 -9.81
C ASN A 93 -22.79 -1.24 -8.84
N ALA A 94 -21.60 -0.91 -9.35
CA ALA A 94 -20.55 -0.36 -8.52
C ALA A 94 -21.05 0.90 -7.81
N LEU A 95 -20.84 0.98 -6.50
CA LEU A 95 -21.27 2.13 -5.72
C LEU A 95 -20.37 3.32 -6.10
N ASN A 96 -21.02 4.42 -6.48
CA ASN A 96 -20.39 5.71 -6.69
C ASN A 96 -21.13 6.75 -5.84
N PRO A 97 -20.54 7.24 -4.73
CA PRO A 97 -19.14 7.08 -4.32
C PRO A 97 -18.79 5.66 -3.79
N PRO A 98 -17.49 5.30 -3.76
CA PRO A 98 -17.04 4.03 -3.19
C PRO A 98 -17.49 3.85 -1.73
N PRO A 99 -17.58 2.60 -1.25
CA PRO A 99 -17.88 2.32 0.15
C PRO A 99 -17.00 3.14 1.11
N PRO A 100 -17.57 3.76 2.16
CA PRO A 100 -16.83 4.59 3.11
C PRO A 100 -15.60 3.89 3.70
N LEU A 101 -15.70 2.59 3.95
CA LEU A 101 -14.61 1.76 4.46
C LEU A 101 -13.36 1.81 3.54
N LEU A 102 -13.55 1.77 2.21
CA LEU A 102 -12.42 1.86 1.28
C LEU A 102 -11.74 3.23 1.36
N THR A 103 -12.52 4.30 1.51
CA THR A 103 -11.98 5.65 1.70
C THR A 103 -11.16 5.73 2.99
N GLU A 104 -11.65 5.12 4.06
CA GLU A 104 -10.91 5.06 5.32
C GLU A 104 -9.61 4.26 5.21
N CYS A 105 -9.62 3.13 4.50
CA CYS A 105 -8.41 2.36 4.22
C CYS A 105 -7.37 3.20 3.47
N MET A 106 -7.78 3.99 2.47
CA MET A 106 -6.87 4.86 1.74
C MET A 106 -6.30 5.99 2.61
N ASN A 107 -7.13 6.58 3.48
CA ASN A 107 -6.68 7.58 4.44
C ASN A 107 -5.65 6.98 5.42
N TYR A 108 -5.89 5.77 5.93
CA TYR A 108 -4.93 5.07 6.78
C TYR A 108 -3.58 4.87 6.06
N LEU A 109 -3.59 4.41 4.80
CA LEU A 109 -2.36 4.21 4.03
C LEU A 109 -1.59 5.52 3.86
N HIS A 110 -2.29 6.61 3.57
CA HIS A 110 -1.71 7.95 3.50
C HIS A 110 -1.06 8.35 4.84
N ASP A 111 -1.80 8.26 5.94
CA ASP A 111 -1.32 8.65 7.28
C ASP A 111 -0.11 7.82 7.71
N ARG A 112 -0.10 6.52 7.39
CA ARG A 112 1.03 5.62 7.67
C ARG A 112 2.29 6.01 6.91
N VAL A 113 2.17 6.31 5.62
CA VAL A 113 3.33 6.72 4.83
C VAL A 113 3.88 8.06 5.34
N GLN A 114 3.00 8.96 5.78
CA GLN A 114 3.43 10.19 6.45
C GLN A 114 4.13 9.93 7.78
N SER A 115 3.56 9.11 8.66
CA SER A 115 4.13 8.82 9.98
C SER A 115 5.48 8.12 9.91
N MET A 116 5.68 7.26 8.91
CA MET A 116 6.92 6.52 8.71
C MET A 116 8.05 7.37 8.09
N GLY A 117 7.80 8.66 7.80
CA GLY A 117 8.80 9.56 7.22
C GLY A 117 9.01 9.34 5.71
N LEU A 118 8.08 8.64 5.05
CA LEU A 118 8.20 8.25 3.64
C LEU A 118 7.54 9.24 2.68
N SER A 119 6.96 10.34 3.17
CA SER A 119 6.29 11.37 2.33
C SER A 119 7.17 11.89 1.20
N TYR A 120 8.45 12.13 1.47
CA TYR A 120 9.41 12.58 0.46
C TYR A 120 9.61 11.55 -0.65
N MET A 121 9.52 10.25 -0.33
CA MET A 121 9.58 9.21 -1.36
C MET A 121 8.32 9.18 -2.21
N LEU A 122 7.14 9.39 -1.63
CA LEU A 122 5.89 9.52 -2.40
C LEU A 122 5.97 10.66 -3.41
N GLU A 123 6.53 11.80 -3.01
CA GLU A 123 6.70 12.94 -3.90
C GLU A 123 7.66 12.62 -5.05
N LYS A 124 8.78 11.97 -4.74
CA LYS A 124 9.75 11.49 -5.75
C LYS A 124 9.16 10.47 -6.71
N THR A 125 8.42 9.47 -6.23
CA THR A 125 7.82 8.45 -7.09
C THR A 125 6.68 9.02 -7.93
N ARG A 126 5.90 9.98 -7.40
CA ARG A 126 4.90 10.72 -8.16
C ARG A 126 5.52 11.56 -9.27
N ALA A 127 6.64 12.23 -9.01
CA ALA A 127 7.38 12.97 -10.02
C ALA A 127 7.95 12.05 -11.11
N ALA A 128 8.48 10.88 -10.73
CA ALA A 128 9.02 9.89 -11.68
C ALA A 128 7.94 9.22 -12.55
N SER A 129 6.74 9.00 -12.01
CA SER A 129 5.60 8.45 -12.76
C SER A 129 4.85 9.49 -13.61
N ALA A 130 5.10 10.78 -13.38
CA ALA A 130 4.59 11.89 -14.20
C ALA A 130 5.53 12.30 -15.35
N GLN A 131 6.73 11.72 -15.43
CA GLN A 131 7.61 11.93 -16.59
C GLN A 131 7.06 11.16 -17.81
N PRO A 132 6.83 11.82 -18.95
CA PRO A 132 6.49 11.12 -20.18
C PRO A 132 7.67 10.21 -20.56
N ALA A 133 7.36 8.99 -21.02
CA ALA A 133 8.35 8.09 -21.57
C ALA A 133 9.24 8.85 -22.56
N ALA A 134 10.55 8.91 -22.27
CA ALA A 134 11.49 9.57 -23.15
C ALA A 134 11.36 8.97 -24.56
N PRO A 135 11.40 9.79 -25.63
CA PRO A 135 11.28 9.28 -26.98
C PRO A 135 12.47 8.33 -27.23
N GLU A 136 12.12 7.09 -27.53
CA GLU A 136 13.05 6.06 -28.00
C GLU A 136 13.82 6.64 -29.18
N LYS A 137 15.12 6.92 -28.98
CA LYS A 137 15.99 7.30 -30.08
C LYS A 137 16.01 6.12 -31.04
N ARG A 138 15.26 6.22 -32.15
CA ARG A 138 15.45 5.38 -33.32
C ARG A 138 16.90 5.58 -33.77
N ALA A 139 17.76 4.63 -33.42
CA ALA A 139 19.04 4.47 -34.08
C ALA A 139 18.74 3.83 -35.44
N GLY A 140 18.76 4.66 -36.48
CA GLY A 140 18.54 4.26 -37.85
C GLY A 140 18.77 5.43 -38.77
N GLU A 141 20.05 5.77 -38.99
CA GLU A 141 20.64 6.24 -40.25
C GLU A 141 22.17 6.20 -40.16
#